data_AF-A0A9E0JAP5-F1
#
_entry.id   AF-A0A9E0JAP5-F1
#
_cell.length_a   1.000
_cell.length_b   1.000
_cell.length_c   1.000
_cell.angle_alpha   90.00
_cell.angle_beta   90.00
_cell.angle_gamma   90.00
#
_symmetry.space_group_name_H-M   'P 1'
#
loop_
_entity.id
_entity.type
_entity.pdbx_description
1 polymer ?
#
loop_
_entity_poly.entity_id
_entity_poly.type
_entity_poly.pdbx_seq_one_letter_code
_entity_poly.pdbx_strand_id
1 'polypeptide(L)'
;MKKEIIYLMEYLSKSDKDDEAKLYQAIIHALERTVLYTPSRYTQEKLCILMRHATFETPENFQEALKLLDARFEELIPSSLIQMRKTILKTLLISNFPKKKSFLEHSLALFESQLEPVEKNIYQSIMAYVMGLNRALCFFFLLGEKSTPEMLLTFSSTLHVTLMESIFNEEEKVLLEKGLKELMGVYVGIYGKYLYEKQPV
;
A
#
# COMPACT_ATOMS: atom_id res chain seq x y z
N MET A 1 16.68 -1.91 8.12
CA MET A 1 15.32 -1.41 8.45
C MET A 1 14.87 -0.32 7.46
N LYS A 2 14.92 1.00 7.74
CA LYS A 2 14.41 2.01 6.76
C LYS A 2 15.09 1.94 5.38
N LYS A 3 16.42 1.75 5.34
CA LYS A 3 17.19 1.59 4.08
C LYS A 3 16.78 0.37 3.26
N GLU A 4 16.47 -0.74 3.92
CA GLU A 4 16.06 -1.98 3.25
C GLU A 4 14.72 -1.81 2.55
N ILE A 5 13.76 -1.16 3.23
CA ILE A 5 12.46 -0.81 2.65
C ILE A 5 12.62 0.14 1.47
N ILE A 6 13.50 1.15 1.57
CA ILE A 6 13.80 2.04 0.45
C ILE A 6 14.34 1.23 -0.74
N TYR A 7 15.29 0.31 -0.50
CA TYR A 7 15.83 -0.52 -1.58
C TYR A 7 14.80 -1.45 -2.19
N LEU A 8 13.92 -2.06 -1.40
CA LEU A 8 12.82 -2.92 -1.88
C LEU A 8 11.79 -2.12 -2.68
N MET A 9 11.38 -0.94 -2.20
CA MET A 9 10.46 -0.04 -2.91
C MET A 9 11.04 0.41 -4.25
N GLU A 10 12.31 0.82 -4.26
CA GLU A 10 12.98 1.20 -5.50
C GLU A 10 13.17 0.02 -6.44
N TYR A 11 13.50 -1.15 -5.91
CA TYR A 11 13.62 -2.38 -6.71
C TYR A 11 12.30 -2.68 -7.40
N LEU A 12 11.17 -2.66 -6.67
CA LEU A 12 9.83 -2.90 -7.24
C LEU A 12 9.46 -1.86 -8.31
N SER A 13 9.77 -0.59 -8.08
CA SER A 13 9.49 0.49 -9.06
C SER A 13 10.31 0.42 -10.35
N LYS A 14 11.46 -0.26 -10.30
CA LYS A 14 12.42 -0.37 -11.40
C LYS A 14 12.38 -1.72 -12.08
N SER A 15 11.34 -2.51 -11.83
CA SER A 15 11.16 -3.82 -12.44
C SER A 15 10.71 -3.69 -13.89
N ASP A 16 11.27 -4.54 -14.76
CA ASP A 16 10.89 -4.67 -16.17
C ASP A 16 9.46 -5.23 -16.38
N LYS A 17 8.75 -5.56 -15.30
CA LYS A 17 7.33 -5.93 -15.34
C LYS A 17 6.46 -4.68 -15.29
N ASP A 18 6.22 -4.11 -16.46
CA ASP A 18 5.58 -2.79 -16.61
C ASP A 18 4.28 -2.63 -15.80
N ASP A 19 3.38 -3.60 -15.81
CA ASP A 19 2.08 -3.44 -15.14
C ASP A 19 2.16 -3.52 -13.60
N GLU A 20 3.02 -4.39 -13.06
CA GLU A 20 3.20 -4.53 -11.61
C GLU A 20 4.05 -3.38 -11.03
N ALA A 21 5.03 -2.88 -11.80
CA ALA A 21 5.92 -1.80 -11.40
C ALA A 21 5.24 -0.43 -11.36
N LYS A 22 4.24 -0.18 -12.22
CA LYS A 22 3.47 1.09 -12.29
C LYS A 22 2.96 1.55 -10.93
N LEU A 23 2.46 0.63 -10.10
CA LEU A 23 2.01 0.95 -8.75
C LEU A 23 3.14 1.53 -7.89
N TYR A 24 4.32 0.93 -7.92
CA TYR A 24 5.46 1.38 -7.11
C TYR A 24 6.08 2.65 -7.65
N GLN A 25 6.08 2.83 -8.98
CA GLN A 25 6.45 4.09 -9.62
C GLN A 25 5.50 5.22 -9.20
N ALA A 26 4.20 4.97 -9.17
CA ALA A 26 3.19 5.91 -8.67
C ALA A 26 3.41 6.31 -7.22
N ILE A 27 3.70 5.34 -6.35
CA ILE A 27 4.00 5.58 -4.93
C ILE A 27 5.26 6.43 -4.79
N ILE A 28 6.32 6.09 -5.52
CA ILE A 28 7.58 6.85 -5.53
C ILE A 28 7.37 8.28 -6.02
N HIS A 29 6.62 8.47 -7.10
CA HIS A 29 6.30 9.79 -7.64
C HIS A 29 5.50 10.65 -6.65
N ALA A 30 4.50 10.05 -5.98
CA ALA A 30 3.76 10.73 -4.93
C ALA A 30 4.65 11.13 -3.74
N LEU A 31 5.64 10.31 -3.40
CA LEU A 31 6.61 10.60 -2.34
C LEU A 31 7.67 11.62 -2.74
N GLU A 32 8.11 11.65 -4.00
CA GLU A 32 9.04 12.67 -4.51
C GLU A 32 8.42 14.07 -4.45
N ARG A 33 7.10 14.17 -4.60
CA ARG A 33 6.36 15.43 -4.36
C ARG A 33 6.35 15.85 -2.89
N THR A 34 6.78 14.98 -1.98
CA THR A 34 7.04 15.31 -0.58
C THR A 34 8.53 15.57 -0.39
N VAL A 35 8.91 16.43 0.55
CA VAL A 35 10.33 16.63 0.92
C VAL A 35 10.92 15.44 1.71
N LEU A 36 10.21 14.32 1.82
CA LEU A 36 10.59 13.17 2.65
C LEU A 36 11.45 12.14 1.90
N TYR A 37 11.43 12.17 0.57
CA TYR A 37 12.05 11.13 -0.25
C TYR A 37 12.59 11.70 -1.56
N THR A 38 13.73 11.17 -2.00
CA THR A 38 14.31 11.47 -3.31
C THR A 38 14.69 10.15 -3.98
N PRO A 39 14.12 9.82 -5.14
CA PRO A 39 14.43 8.59 -5.85
C PRO A 39 15.91 8.50 -6.23
N SER A 40 16.54 7.34 -6.03
CA SER A 40 17.92 7.15 -6.48
C SER A 40 18.00 6.85 -7.97
N ARG A 41 19.18 7.07 -8.57
CA ARG A 41 19.50 6.66 -9.95
C ARG A 41 19.96 5.20 -10.07
N TYR A 42 19.91 4.41 -8.99
CA TYR A 42 20.41 3.04 -8.99
C TYR A 42 19.51 2.12 -9.84
N THR A 43 20.11 1.22 -10.61
CA THR A 43 19.40 0.12 -11.27
C THR A 43 18.97 -0.96 -10.27
N GLN A 44 18.08 -1.88 -10.66
CA GLN A 44 17.75 -3.04 -9.82
C GLN A 44 19.00 -3.84 -9.42
N GLU A 45 19.91 -4.10 -10.37
CA GLU A 45 21.17 -4.78 -10.10
C GLU A 45 22.00 -4.06 -9.03
N LYS A 46 22.09 -2.73 -9.13
CA LYS A 46 22.83 -1.93 -8.16
C LYS A 46 22.16 -1.96 -6.78
N LEU A 47 20.83 -1.94 -6.72
CA LEU A 47 20.08 -2.09 -5.47
C LEU A 47 20.35 -3.45 -4.82
N CYS A 48 20.35 -4.54 -5.59
CA CYS A 48 20.71 -5.88 -5.10
C CYS A 48 22.13 -5.91 -4.52
N ILE A 49 23.10 -5.29 -5.19
CA ILE A 49 24.48 -5.18 -4.67
C ILE A 49 24.49 -4.44 -3.33
N LEU A 50 23.78 -3.31 -3.23
CA LEU A 50 23.69 -2.52 -1.99
C LEU A 50 23.00 -3.28 -0.85
N MET A 51 21.97 -4.07 -1.15
CA MET A 51 21.29 -4.93 -0.19
C MET A 51 22.24 -5.98 0.37
N ARG A 52 22.98 -6.70 -0.50
CA ARG A 52 23.98 -7.70 -0.07
C ARG A 52 25.08 -7.10 0.81
N HIS A 53 25.63 -5.94 0.43
CA HIS A 53 26.63 -5.25 1.24
C HIS A 53 26.10 -4.83 2.61
N ALA A 54 24.82 -4.48 2.69
CA ALA A 54 24.14 -4.14 3.93
C ALA A 54 23.60 -5.35 4.69
N THR A 55 23.94 -6.59 4.27
CA THR A 55 23.47 -7.86 4.85
C THR A 55 21.94 -8.02 4.84
N PHE A 56 21.25 -7.36 3.90
CA PHE A 56 19.82 -7.54 3.68
C PHE A 56 19.55 -8.69 2.70
N GLU A 57 18.40 -9.31 2.85
CA GLU A 57 17.91 -10.33 1.93
C GLU A 57 17.70 -9.69 0.55
N THR A 58 18.14 -10.38 -0.50
CA THR A 58 18.11 -9.85 -1.87
C THR A 58 17.07 -10.64 -2.66
N PRO A 59 16.01 -9.99 -3.17
CA PRO A 59 14.97 -10.71 -3.91
C PRO A 59 15.49 -11.18 -5.27
N GLU A 60 15.06 -12.36 -5.68
CA GLU A 60 15.32 -12.91 -7.02
C GLU A 60 14.31 -12.39 -8.04
N ASN A 61 13.11 -12.02 -7.60
CA ASN A 61 12.03 -11.55 -8.47
C ASN A 61 11.07 -10.59 -7.75
N PHE A 62 10.15 -10.02 -8.53
CA PHE A 62 9.15 -9.06 -8.05
C PHE A 62 8.30 -9.57 -6.88
N GLN A 63 7.82 -10.82 -6.96
CA GLN A 63 6.92 -11.37 -5.94
C GLN A 63 7.65 -11.63 -4.62
N GLU A 64 8.92 -12.03 -4.70
CA GLU A 64 9.77 -12.16 -3.53
C GLU A 64 10.09 -10.79 -2.91
N ALA A 65 10.46 -9.80 -3.71
CA ALA A 65 10.67 -8.43 -3.24
C ALA A 65 9.44 -7.88 -2.52
N LEU A 66 8.26 -8.20 -3.05
CA LEU A 66 6.99 -7.81 -2.46
C LEU A 66 6.75 -8.47 -1.10
N LYS A 67 6.98 -9.79 -1.01
CA LYS A 67 6.85 -10.54 0.24
C LYS A 67 7.79 -9.99 1.31
N LEU A 68 9.04 -9.70 0.95
CA LEU A 68 10.02 -9.10 1.84
C LEU A 68 9.58 -7.71 2.31
N LEU A 69 9.08 -6.89 1.39
CA LEU A 69 8.58 -5.55 1.72
C LEU A 69 7.42 -5.61 2.73
N ASP A 70 6.43 -6.46 2.46
CA ASP A 70 5.27 -6.61 3.34
C ASP A 70 5.69 -7.14 4.72
N ALA A 71 6.62 -8.09 4.80
CA ALA A 71 7.17 -8.58 6.06
C ALA A 71 7.87 -7.45 6.85
N ARG A 72 8.68 -6.61 6.18
CA ARG A 72 9.32 -5.46 6.84
C ARG A 72 8.30 -4.42 7.30
N PHE A 73 7.20 -4.21 6.58
CA PHE A 73 6.13 -3.35 7.08
C PHE A 73 5.45 -3.94 8.32
N GLU A 74 5.22 -5.25 8.37
CA GLU A 74 4.63 -5.89 9.55
C GLU A 74 5.55 -5.84 10.78
N GLU A 75 6.87 -5.88 10.59
CA GLU A 75 7.85 -5.76 11.68
C GLU A 75 7.97 -4.34 12.24
N LEU A 76 7.87 -3.31 11.38
CA LEU A 76 8.22 -1.93 11.74
C LEU A 76 7.03 -1.04 12.11
N ILE A 77 5.81 -1.47 11.80
CA ILE A 77 4.60 -0.69 12.07
C ILE A 77 3.92 -1.22 13.34
N PRO A 78 3.35 -0.35 14.20
CA PRO A 78 2.63 -0.80 15.39
C PRO A 78 1.58 -1.87 15.07
N SER A 79 1.61 -2.98 15.80
CA SER A 79 0.69 -4.12 15.60
C SER A 79 -0.79 -3.71 15.70
N SER A 80 -1.10 -2.73 16.56
CA SER A 80 -2.42 -2.13 16.67
C SER A 80 -2.84 -1.38 15.40
N LEU A 81 -1.91 -0.70 14.71
CA LEU A 81 -2.18 -0.09 13.41
C LEU A 81 -2.42 -1.18 12.35
N ILE A 82 -1.61 -2.25 12.37
CA ILE A 82 -1.80 -3.42 11.49
C ILE A 82 -3.20 -4.01 11.67
N GLN A 83 -3.65 -4.19 12.91
CA GLN A 83 -4.97 -4.72 13.23
C GLN A 83 -6.09 -3.78 12.75
N MET A 84 -5.96 -2.46 12.93
CA MET A 84 -6.94 -1.49 12.42
C MET A 84 -7.10 -1.59 10.91
N ARG A 85 -6.01 -1.71 10.14
CA ARG A 85 -6.07 -1.89 8.67
C ARG A 85 -6.81 -3.17 8.27
N LYS A 86 -6.54 -4.27 8.98
CA LYS A 86 -7.22 -5.57 8.77
C LYS A 86 -8.72 -5.45 9.09
N THR A 87 -9.09 -4.74 10.15
CA THR A 87 -10.49 -4.47 10.49
C THR A 87 -11.19 -3.62 9.43
N ILE A 88 -10.57 -2.54 8.95
CA ILE A 88 -11.14 -1.71 7.87
C ILE A 88 -11.38 -2.55 6.62
N LEU A 89 -10.38 -3.34 6.19
CA LEU A 89 -10.53 -4.21 5.02
C LEU A 89 -11.66 -5.23 5.23
N LYS A 90 -11.72 -5.88 6.40
CA LYS A 90 -12.80 -6.84 6.71
C LYS A 90 -14.17 -6.16 6.65
N THR A 91 -14.32 -4.97 7.22
CA THR A 91 -15.57 -4.19 7.16
C THR A 91 -15.94 -3.84 5.73
N LEU A 92 -14.98 -3.39 4.92
CA LEU A 92 -15.18 -3.08 3.51
C LEU A 92 -15.69 -4.32 2.73
N LEU A 93 -15.06 -5.47 2.93
CA LEU A 93 -15.47 -6.72 2.28
C LEU A 93 -16.86 -7.16 2.74
N ILE A 94 -17.19 -7.08 4.03
CA ILE A 94 -18.54 -7.42 4.52
C ILE A 94 -19.60 -6.49 3.93
N SER A 95 -19.30 -5.19 3.81
CA SER A 95 -20.24 -4.22 3.27
C SER A 95 -20.51 -4.42 1.78
N ASN A 96 -19.50 -4.80 1.00
CA ASN A 96 -19.63 -5.00 -0.45
C ASN A 96 -20.11 -6.41 -0.81
N PHE A 97 -19.85 -7.41 0.04
CA PHE A 97 -20.22 -8.80 -0.19
C PHE A 97 -21.03 -9.37 1.00
N PRO A 98 -22.19 -8.79 1.35
CA PRO A 98 -22.92 -9.15 2.57
C PRO A 98 -23.36 -10.62 2.57
N LYS A 99 -23.69 -11.18 1.40
CA LYS A 99 -24.06 -12.60 1.24
C LYS A 99 -22.89 -13.56 1.46
N LYS A 100 -21.65 -13.07 1.45
CA LYS A 100 -20.42 -13.85 1.61
C LYS A 100 -19.77 -13.67 2.98
N LYS A 101 -20.42 -12.92 3.89
CA LYS A 101 -19.92 -12.61 5.23
C LYS A 101 -19.52 -13.87 6.02
N SER A 102 -20.35 -14.91 6.01
CA SER A 102 -20.08 -16.16 6.73
C SER A 102 -18.78 -16.82 6.25
N PHE A 103 -18.50 -16.80 4.94
CA PHE A 103 -17.26 -17.33 4.39
C PHE A 103 -16.04 -16.54 4.86
N LEU A 104 -16.14 -15.21 4.88
CA LEU A 104 -15.06 -14.32 5.35
C LEU A 104 -14.80 -14.47 6.86
N GLU A 105 -15.81 -14.80 7.65
CA GLU A 105 -15.65 -15.11 9.07
C GLU A 105 -14.86 -16.40 9.31
N HIS A 106 -14.90 -17.34 8.37
CA HIS A 106 -14.08 -18.55 8.40
C HIS A 106 -12.66 -18.33 7.88
N SER A 107 -12.50 -17.87 6.64
CA SER A 107 -11.19 -17.51 6.09
C SER A 107 -11.29 -16.66 4.82
N LEU A 108 -10.24 -15.89 4.51
CA LEU A 108 -10.15 -15.15 3.26
C LEU A 108 -10.14 -16.09 2.04
N ALA A 109 -9.43 -17.22 2.13
CA ALA A 109 -9.37 -18.21 1.05
C ALA A 109 -10.75 -18.82 0.75
N LEU A 110 -11.55 -19.11 1.78
CA LEU A 110 -12.92 -19.60 1.59
C LEU A 110 -13.79 -18.51 0.97
N PHE A 111 -13.70 -17.27 1.43
CA PHE A 111 -14.39 -16.13 0.82
C PHE A 111 -14.08 -16.01 -0.68
N GLU A 112 -12.80 -16.01 -1.05
CA GLU A 112 -12.35 -15.91 -2.45
C GLU A 112 -12.88 -17.05 -3.32
N SER A 113 -12.97 -18.27 -2.77
CA SER A 113 -13.49 -19.44 -3.50
C SER A 113 -14.99 -19.33 -3.84
N GLN A 114 -15.72 -18.48 -3.15
CA GLN A 114 -17.17 -18.31 -3.30
C GLN A 114 -17.54 -17.09 -4.16
N LEU A 115 -16.57 -16.33 -4.67
CA LEU A 115 -16.83 -15.18 -5.52
C LEU A 115 -17.23 -15.62 -6.92
N GLU A 116 -18.35 -15.09 -7.39
CA GLU A 116 -18.75 -15.17 -8.79
C GLU A 116 -17.77 -14.38 -9.68
N PRO A 117 -17.66 -14.64 -10.99
CA PRO A 117 -16.68 -13.97 -11.86
C PRO A 117 -16.73 -12.44 -11.79
N VAL A 118 -17.92 -11.85 -11.73
CA VAL A 118 -18.09 -10.39 -11.59
C VAL A 118 -17.66 -9.91 -10.21
N GLU A 119 -18.06 -10.62 -9.15
CA GLU A 119 -17.65 -10.34 -7.77
C GLU A 119 -16.12 -10.41 -7.62
N LYS A 120 -15.48 -11.34 -8.32
CA LYS A 120 -14.02 -11.52 -8.32
C LYS A 120 -13.30 -10.32 -8.92
N ASN A 121 -13.80 -9.77 -10.03
CA ASN A 121 -13.21 -8.57 -10.63
C ASN A 121 -13.33 -7.35 -9.71
N ILE A 122 -14.49 -7.18 -9.07
CA ILE A 122 -14.72 -6.12 -8.08
C ILE A 122 -13.77 -6.29 -6.89
N TYR A 123 -13.69 -7.52 -6.35
CA TYR A 123 -12.80 -7.86 -5.25
C TYR A 123 -11.34 -7.56 -5.59
N GLN A 124 -10.86 -8.00 -6.75
CA GLN A 124 -9.48 -7.78 -7.19
C GLN A 124 -9.15 -6.28 -7.30
N SER A 125 -10.06 -5.48 -7.85
CA SER A 125 -9.87 -4.04 -8.01
C SER A 125 -9.85 -3.31 -6.66
N ILE A 126 -10.77 -3.66 -5.76
CA ILE A 126 -10.78 -3.15 -4.37
C ILE A 126 -9.49 -3.53 -3.64
N MET A 127 -9.06 -4.79 -3.76
CA MET A 127 -7.83 -5.27 -3.14
C MET A 127 -6.60 -4.56 -3.69
N ALA A 128 -6.50 -4.37 -5.00
CA ALA A 128 -5.41 -3.63 -5.61
C ALA A 128 -5.32 -2.21 -5.05
N TYR A 129 -6.46 -1.51 -4.95
CA TYR A 129 -6.51 -0.16 -4.39
C TYR A 129 -6.11 -0.13 -2.91
N VAL A 130 -6.68 -1.01 -2.09
CA VAL A 130 -6.41 -1.07 -0.64
C VAL A 130 -4.96 -1.46 -0.36
N MET A 131 -4.40 -2.40 -1.12
CA MET A 131 -3.00 -2.81 -0.96
C MET A 131 -2.04 -1.69 -1.38
N GLY A 132 -2.31 -1.03 -2.51
CA GLY A 132 -1.54 0.13 -2.97
C GLY A 132 -1.55 1.25 -1.94
N LEU A 133 -2.73 1.61 -1.46
CA LEU A 133 -2.92 2.63 -0.42
C LEU A 133 -2.17 2.27 0.87
N ASN A 134 -2.34 1.05 1.38
CA ASN A 134 -1.68 0.63 2.61
C ASN A 134 -0.16 0.64 2.49
N ARG A 135 0.42 0.10 1.43
CA ARG A 135 1.89 0.06 1.23
C ARG A 135 2.48 1.46 1.13
N ALA A 136 1.80 2.36 0.41
CA ALA A 136 2.20 3.75 0.29
C ALA A 136 2.15 4.48 1.65
N LEU A 137 1.08 4.29 2.42
CA LEU A 137 0.94 4.86 3.76
C LEU A 137 1.93 4.24 4.75
N CYS A 138 2.24 2.95 4.67
CA CYS A 138 3.34 2.33 5.42
C CYS A 138 4.66 3.03 5.14
N PHE A 139 4.94 3.26 3.86
CA PHE A 139 6.21 3.84 3.46
C PHE A 139 6.31 5.29 3.92
N PHE A 140 5.24 6.07 3.74
CA PHE A 140 5.14 7.42 4.30
C PHE A 140 5.30 7.41 5.82
N PHE A 141 4.65 6.49 6.54
CA PHE A 141 4.74 6.39 7.99
C PHE A 141 6.18 6.22 8.48
N LEU A 142 6.95 5.36 7.82
CA LEU A 142 8.32 5.06 8.22
C LEU A 142 9.31 6.18 7.87
N LEU A 143 9.04 6.96 6.82
CA LEU A 143 9.86 8.10 6.42
C LEU A 143 9.44 9.42 7.08
N GLY A 144 8.17 9.54 7.44
CA GLY A 144 7.48 10.77 7.80
C GLY A 144 7.61 11.22 9.24
N GLU A 145 8.67 10.84 9.95
CA GLU A 145 8.91 11.19 11.36
C GLU A 145 8.90 12.71 11.61
N LYS A 146 9.21 13.51 10.58
CA LYS A 146 9.16 14.99 10.62
C LYS A 146 8.12 15.58 9.66
N SER A 147 7.22 14.75 9.14
CA SER A 147 6.16 15.21 8.24
C SER A 147 5.10 16.02 8.99
N THR A 148 4.41 16.93 8.31
CA THR A 148 3.22 17.61 8.86
C THR A 148 1.94 16.90 8.41
N PRO A 149 0.80 17.11 9.12
CA PRO A 149 -0.49 16.59 8.68
C PRO A 149 -0.85 16.99 7.25
N GLU A 150 -0.51 18.20 6.82
CA GLU A 150 -0.75 18.70 5.46
C GLU A 150 0.05 17.92 4.42
N MET A 151 1.29 17.50 4.77
CA MET A 151 2.10 16.65 3.90
C MET A 151 1.45 15.26 3.72
N LEU A 152 0.92 14.67 4.80
CA LEU A 152 0.20 13.40 4.73
C LEU A 152 -1.03 13.53 3.83
N LEU A 153 -1.84 14.58 4.03
CA LEU A 153 -3.03 14.83 3.21
C LEU A 153 -2.71 15.03 1.73
N THR A 154 -1.65 15.79 1.43
CA THR A 154 -1.20 16.05 0.06
C THR A 154 -0.69 14.78 -0.61
N PHE A 155 0.11 14.00 0.12
CA PHE A 155 0.60 12.71 -0.33
C PHE A 155 -0.56 11.75 -0.63
N SER A 156 -1.48 11.59 0.31
CA SER A 156 -2.61 10.65 0.16
C SER A 156 -3.57 11.07 -0.96
N SER A 157 -3.82 12.36 -1.13
CA SER A 157 -4.66 12.86 -2.24
C SER A 157 -4.00 12.60 -3.59
N THR A 158 -2.69 12.83 -3.70
CA THR A 158 -1.93 12.52 -4.92
C THR A 158 -1.97 11.03 -5.23
N LEU A 159 -1.69 10.21 -4.21
CA LEU A 159 -1.73 8.77 -4.33
C LEU A 159 -3.11 8.25 -4.75
N HIS A 160 -4.19 8.79 -4.18
CA HIS A 160 -5.55 8.40 -4.53
C HIS A 160 -5.80 8.60 -6.02
N VAL A 161 -5.49 9.78 -6.57
CA VAL A 161 -5.64 10.05 -8.00
C VAL A 161 -4.85 9.04 -8.84
N THR A 162 -3.58 8.81 -8.50
CA THR A 162 -2.75 7.88 -9.27
C THR A 162 -3.24 6.43 -9.19
N LEU A 163 -3.71 5.98 -8.02
CA LEU A 163 -4.31 4.64 -7.87
C LEU A 163 -5.61 4.52 -8.66
N MET A 164 -6.45 5.57 -8.65
CA MET A 164 -7.69 5.61 -9.43
C MET A 164 -7.41 5.47 -10.92
N GLU A 165 -6.41 6.20 -11.43
CA GLU A 165 -6.00 6.17 -12.84
C GLU A 165 -5.36 4.85 -13.27
N SER A 166 -4.65 4.18 -12.37
CA SER A 166 -3.89 2.97 -12.70
C SER A 166 -4.71 1.68 -12.61
N ILE A 167 -5.78 1.67 -11.80
CA ILE A 167 -6.52 0.45 -11.47
C ILE A 167 -7.87 0.39 -12.20
N PHE A 168 -8.54 1.52 -12.35
CA PHE A 168 -9.93 1.56 -12.80
C PHE A 168 -10.07 2.19 -14.19
N ASN A 169 -11.05 1.73 -14.96
CA ASN A 169 -11.47 2.40 -16.18
C ASN A 169 -12.35 3.64 -15.88
N GLU A 170 -12.66 4.46 -16.89
CA GLU A 170 -13.42 5.70 -16.70
C GLU A 170 -14.81 5.51 -16.08
N GLU A 171 -15.52 4.44 -16.44
CA GLU A 171 -16.84 4.15 -15.88
C GLU A 171 -16.75 3.76 -14.40
N GLU A 172 -15.79 2.90 -14.07
CA GLU A 172 -15.50 2.48 -12.69
C GLU A 172 -15.06 3.67 -11.82
N LYS A 173 -14.24 4.57 -12.36
CA LYS A 173 -13.80 5.78 -11.64
C LYS A 173 -14.99 6.60 -11.19
N VAL A 174 -15.91 6.91 -12.10
CA VAL A 174 -17.11 7.73 -11.80
C VAL A 174 -17.96 7.09 -10.69
N LEU A 175 -18.08 5.77 -10.70
CA LEU A 175 -18.88 5.04 -9.72
C LEU A 175 -18.20 4.91 -8.35
N LEU A 176 -16.86 4.77 -8.32
CA LEU A 176 -16.11 4.40 -7.12
C LEU A 176 -15.39 5.57 -6.46
N GLU A 177 -15.14 6.67 -7.16
CA GLU A 177 -14.30 7.79 -6.69
C GLU A 177 -14.70 8.28 -5.29
N LYS A 178 -15.99 8.57 -5.10
CA LYS A 178 -16.48 9.06 -3.80
C LYS A 178 -16.22 8.04 -2.68
N GLY A 179 -16.58 6.78 -2.89
CA GLY A 179 -16.41 5.73 -1.87
C GLY A 179 -14.94 5.44 -1.55
N LEU A 180 -14.08 5.41 -2.57
CA LEU A 180 -12.65 5.19 -2.40
C LEU A 180 -11.92 6.38 -1.78
N LYS A 181 -12.42 7.60 -2.00
CA LYS A 181 -11.94 8.81 -1.31
C LYS A 181 -12.32 8.83 0.17
N GLU A 182 -13.54 8.42 0.51
CA GLU A 182 -13.95 8.23 1.91
C GLU A 182 -13.12 7.14 2.59
N LEU A 183 -12.92 6.00 1.93
CA LEU A 183 -12.05 4.92 2.41
C LEU A 183 -10.62 5.39 2.64
N MET A 184 -10.06 6.17 1.70
CA MET A 184 -8.75 6.80 1.86
C MET A 184 -8.72 7.67 3.12
N GLY A 185 -9.74 8.50 3.34
CA GLY A 185 -9.85 9.33 4.54
C GLY A 185 -9.79 8.52 5.85
N VAL A 186 -10.45 7.36 5.89
CA VAL A 186 -10.41 6.45 7.05
C VAL A 186 -8.99 5.93 7.28
N TYR A 187 -8.31 5.45 6.24
CA TYR A 187 -6.93 4.98 6.34
C TYR A 187 -5.99 6.11 6.76
N VAL A 188 -6.09 7.29 6.15
CA VAL A 188 -5.28 8.45 6.51
C VAL A 188 -5.50 8.85 7.97
N GLY A 189 -6.74 8.82 8.44
CA GLY A 189 -7.08 9.11 9.84
C GLY A 189 -6.37 8.19 10.82
N ILE A 190 -6.39 6.87 10.57
CA ILE A 190 -5.67 5.93 11.46
C ILE A 190 -4.16 6.13 11.38
N TYR A 191 -3.57 6.37 10.21
CA TYR A 191 -2.13 6.62 10.10
C TYR A 191 -1.70 7.93 10.76
N GLY A 192 -2.48 9.00 10.55
CA GLY A 192 -2.28 10.31 11.16
C GLY A 192 -2.34 10.25 12.68
N LYS A 193 -3.23 9.43 13.24
CA LYS A 193 -3.28 9.15 14.68
C LYS A 193 -1.91 8.69 15.21
N TYR A 194 -1.30 7.69 14.58
CA TYR A 194 0.00 7.17 15.05
C TYR A 194 1.18 8.09 14.74
N LEU A 195 1.08 8.93 13.70
CA LEU A 195 2.16 9.87 13.35
C LEU A 195 2.17 11.11 14.23
N TYR A 196 1.00 11.61 14.63
CA TYR A 196 0.87 12.95 15.19
C TYR A 196 0.27 13.00 16.60
N GLU A 197 -0.46 11.98 17.04
CA GLU A 197 -0.83 11.90 18.46
C GLU A 197 0.38 11.42 19.26
N LYS A 198 0.88 12.28 20.15
CA LYS A 198 1.96 11.93 21.08
C LYS A 198 1.55 10.68 21.87
N GLN A 199 2.40 9.65 21.87
CA GLN A 199 2.32 8.63 22.92
C GLN A 199 2.53 9.34 24.28
N PRO A 200 1.70 9.08 25.30
CA PRO A 200 1.95 9.62 26.63
C PRO A 200 3.35 9.18 27.08
N VAL A 201 4.16 10.15 27.48
CA VAL A 201 5.47 9.97 28.14
C VAL A 201 5.25 9.41 29.53
#